data_AF-A0A970RI47-F1
#
_entry.id   AF-A0A970RI47-F1
#
_cell.length_a   1.000
_cell.length_b   1.000
_cell.length_c   1.000
_cell.angle_alpha   90.00
_cell.angle_beta   90.00
_cell.angle_gamma   90.00
#
_symmetry.space_group_name_H-M   'P 1'
#
loop_
_entity.id
_entity.type
_entity.pdbx_description
1 polymer ?
#
loop_
_entity_poly.entity_id
_entity_poly.type
_entity_poly.pdbx_seq_one_letter_code
_entity_poly.pdbx_strand_id
1 'polypeptide(L)'
;MFGWIREMRFLFFAAAAAVMLCAAVLPAPAQEQERSLETIMDYYDSLVKQGMDGAENLLRSVKREKSETEAVWSDLNERFISVFSRIGHFEFDSLLKKEKSDSAAKKASEWSHSMILLIHDLQAVGEVVVWQRQVNRDIFQIEFDVEQAPARLAGYTERMKDYGPRLAAIAGELRAGRLSSAEIQKCLNEVQSIRVTAENVSGSIGRTLEYLGEGTGLGKDMDRRIAKILEDWTQMKDRHPGVAPELSDSPARWVPLAKKHWENLGKAREAFDKAYGPFLEGKVFKDIPVFRDYEYKDLSRPAVSLEVELKTALAAAVQKEKSEAEIRRAIERDEELTRKEMDRLRELRGSVSPEKRRALQLEDARAAGGVARLRELQIVMARHPEGSAEYRKASEEARLIREEKHPEQLAVKKKLRDFEELERKVAEEIRRIHEEHEKRRKSLGMVPGLSR
;
A
#
# COMPACT_ATOMS: atom_id res chain seq x y z
N MET A 1 2.71 -31.16 -5.33
CA MET A 1 2.35 -29.81 -5.80
C MET A 1 1.68 -29.82 -7.19
N PHE A 2 0.78 -30.78 -7.50
CA PHE A 2 -0.02 -30.79 -8.76
C PHE A 2 -1.40 -31.49 -8.62
N GLY A 3 -1.87 -31.76 -7.40
CA GLY A 3 -3.19 -32.41 -7.16
C GLY A 3 -4.37 -31.43 -7.06
N TRP A 4 -4.13 -30.19 -6.62
CA TRP A 4 -5.18 -29.22 -6.28
C TRP A 4 -5.84 -28.52 -7.49
N ILE A 5 -5.21 -28.53 -8.66
CA ILE A 5 -5.75 -27.89 -9.87
C ILE A 5 -6.83 -28.76 -10.53
N ARG A 6 -6.88 -30.06 -10.20
CA ARG A 6 -7.82 -31.01 -10.81
C ARG A 6 -9.16 -31.05 -10.08
N GLU A 7 -9.20 -30.81 -8.77
CA GLU A 7 -10.44 -30.76 -7.98
C GLU A 7 -11.21 -29.43 -8.15
N MET A 8 -10.51 -28.29 -8.32
CA MET A 8 -11.20 -27.02 -8.62
C MET A 8 -11.87 -27.00 -9.99
N ARG A 9 -11.33 -27.73 -10.98
CA ARG A 9 -11.99 -27.88 -12.29
C ARG A 9 -13.26 -28.73 -12.20
N PHE A 10 -13.29 -29.76 -11.35
CA PHE A 10 -14.50 -30.57 -11.17
C PHE A 10 -15.62 -29.81 -10.43
N LEU A 11 -15.29 -28.95 -9.47
CA LEU A 11 -16.28 -28.10 -8.78
C LEU A 11 -16.79 -26.95 -9.67
N PHE A 12 -15.94 -26.37 -10.53
CA PHE A 12 -16.37 -25.39 -11.53
C PHE A 12 -17.26 -26.00 -12.62
N PHE A 13 -16.98 -27.24 -13.04
CA PHE A 13 -17.85 -27.95 -13.98
C PHE A 13 -19.15 -28.44 -13.33
N ALA A 14 -19.18 -28.77 -12.04
CA ALA A 14 -20.41 -29.15 -11.34
C ALA A 14 -21.34 -27.94 -11.10
N ALA A 15 -20.80 -26.76 -10.78
CA ALA A 15 -21.60 -25.54 -10.64
C ALA A 15 -22.06 -24.98 -12.01
N ALA A 16 -21.21 -25.05 -13.04
CA ALA A 16 -21.60 -24.69 -14.40
C ALA A 16 -22.59 -25.71 -15.01
N ALA A 17 -22.51 -27.00 -14.65
CA ALA A 17 -23.47 -28.01 -15.05
C ALA A 17 -24.80 -27.86 -14.30
N ALA A 18 -24.81 -27.43 -13.03
CA ALA A 18 -26.07 -27.12 -12.32
C ALA A 18 -26.78 -25.89 -12.89
N VAL A 19 -26.03 -24.88 -13.37
CA VAL A 19 -26.59 -23.70 -14.07
C VAL A 19 -26.96 -24.03 -15.53
N MET A 20 -26.27 -24.96 -16.20
CA MET A 20 -26.65 -25.43 -17.54
C MET A 20 -27.73 -26.51 -17.55
N LEU A 21 -27.96 -27.26 -16.46
CA LEU A 21 -29.10 -28.19 -16.35
C LEU A 21 -30.42 -27.47 -16.07
N CYS A 22 -30.41 -26.21 -15.63
CA CYS A 22 -31.61 -25.35 -15.66
C CYS A 22 -31.84 -24.71 -17.03
N ALA A 23 -30.85 -24.73 -17.94
CA ALA A 23 -30.98 -24.20 -19.30
C ALA A 23 -31.58 -25.20 -20.31
N ALA A 24 -31.93 -26.42 -19.88
CA ALA A 24 -32.46 -27.49 -20.73
C ALA A 24 -33.95 -27.82 -20.47
N VAL A 25 -34.71 -26.90 -19.87
CA VAL A 25 -36.18 -26.96 -19.86
C VAL A 25 -36.73 -25.62 -20.37
N LEU A 26 -36.31 -25.23 -21.59
CA LEU A 26 -37.21 -24.46 -22.43
C LEU A 26 -38.24 -25.47 -22.95
N PRO A 27 -39.54 -25.29 -22.69
CA PRO A 27 -40.53 -26.12 -23.34
C PRO A 27 -40.34 -26.01 -24.85
N ALA A 28 -40.33 -27.15 -25.55
CA ALA A 28 -40.49 -27.24 -27.00
C ALA A 28 -41.62 -26.28 -27.43
N PRO A 29 -41.60 -25.73 -28.67
CA PRO A 29 -42.52 -24.67 -29.07
C PRO A 29 -43.96 -25.19 -28.98
N ALA A 30 -44.59 -24.93 -27.85
CA ALA A 30 -46.01 -25.08 -27.67
C ALA A 30 -46.65 -24.13 -28.70
N GLN A 31 -47.65 -24.63 -29.42
CA GLN A 31 -48.53 -23.83 -30.26
C GLN A 31 -48.70 -22.44 -29.66
N GLU A 32 -48.48 -21.39 -30.46
CA GLU A 32 -48.74 -19.99 -30.08
C GLU A 32 -50.21 -19.85 -29.66
N GLN A 33 -50.46 -20.13 -28.39
CA GLN A 33 -51.65 -19.71 -27.69
C GLN A 33 -51.51 -18.19 -27.59
N GLU A 34 -52.47 -17.46 -28.15
CA GLU A 34 -52.51 -16.01 -28.07
C GLU A 34 -52.47 -15.62 -26.57
N ARG A 35 -51.34 -15.07 -26.14
CA ARG A 35 -51.13 -14.70 -24.74
C ARG A 35 -52.08 -13.56 -24.39
N SER A 36 -52.83 -13.70 -23.30
CA SER A 36 -53.68 -12.62 -22.81
C SER A 36 -52.85 -11.59 -22.04
N LEU A 37 -53.41 -10.39 -21.84
CA LEU A 37 -52.80 -9.37 -20.98
C LEU A 37 -52.52 -9.93 -19.57
N GLU A 38 -53.45 -10.71 -19.01
CA GLU A 38 -53.31 -11.32 -17.68
C GLU A 38 -52.15 -12.32 -17.63
N THR A 39 -52.00 -13.19 -18.63
CA THR A 39 -50.87 -14.14 -18.68
C THR A 39 -49.52 -13.43 -18.80
N ILE A 40 -49.44 -12.28 -19.48
CA ILE A 40 -48.22 -11.49 -19.54
C ILE A 40 -47.93 -10.79 -18.20
N MET A 41 -48.96 -10.24 -17.56
CA MET A 41 -48.84 -9.62 -16.23
C MET A 41 -48.28 -10.62 -15.22
N ASP A 42 -48.88 -11.81 -15.12
CA ASP A 42 -48.44 -12.88 -14.20
C ASP A 42 -47.01 -13.34 -14.48
N TYR A 43 -46.63 -13.43 -15.76
CA TYR A 43 -45.28 -13.80 -16.16
C TYR A 43 -44.24 -12.78 -15.68
N TYR A 44 -44.49 -11.48 -15.90
CA TYR A 44 -43.54 -10.45 -15.49
C TYR A 44 -43.53 -10.22 -13.98
N ASP A 45 -44.67 -10.34 -13.31
CA ASP A 45 -44.72 -10.35 -11.84
C ASP A 45 -43.84 -11.47 -11.27
N SER A 46 -43.90 -12.68 -11.85
CA SER A 46 -43.07 -13.82 -11.47
C SER A 46 -41.57 -13.59 -11.73
N LEU A 47 -41.21 -12.98 -12.86
CA LEU A 47 -39.80 -12.64 -13.14
C LEU A 47 -39.27 -11.62 -12.14
N VAL A 48 -39.99 -10.53 -11.91
CA VAL A 48 -39.58 -9.49 -10.96
C VAL A 48 -39.43 -10.10 -9.56
N LYS A 49 -40.36 -10.96 -9.13
CA LYS A 49 -40.27 -11.70 -7.86
C LYS A 49 -38.97 -12.51 -7.74
N GLN A 50 -38.59 -13.25 -8.78
CA GLN A 50 -37.33 -14.01 -8.79
C GLN A 50 -36.10 -13.10 -8.67
N GLY A 51 -36.12 -11.95 -9.36
CA GLY A 51 -35.07 -10.94 -9.23
C GLY A 51 -34.97 -10.36 -7.82
N MET A 52 -36.11 -10.12 -7.18
CA MET A 52 -36.23 -9.61 -5.81
C MET A 52 -35.75 -10.62 -4.77
N ASP A 53 -36.05 -11.91 -4.93
CA ASP A 53 -35.51 -12.97 -4.05
C ASP A 53 -33.97 -13.05 -4.17
N GLY A 54 -33.44 -12.89 -5.39
CA GLY A 54 -32.00 -12.77 -5.63
C GLY A 54 -31.39 -11.53 -4.95
N ALA A 55 -32.06 -10.39 -5.05
CA ALA A 55 -31.64 -9.15 -4.40
C ALA A 55 -31.61 -9.29 -2.88
N GLU A 56 -32.61 -9.92 -2.28
CA GLU A 56 -32.62 -10.17 -0.84
C GLU A 56 -31.41 -11.00 -0.39
N ASN A 57 -31.05 -12.04 -1.15
CA ASN A 57 -29.86 -12.84 -0.87
C ASN A 57 -28.56 -12.02 -0.94
N LEU A 58 -28.47 -11.09 -1.89
CA LEU A 58 -27.34 -10.15 -1.96
C LEU A 58 -27.30 -9.23 -0.75
N LEU A 59 -28.45 -8.72 -0.31
CA LEU A 59 -28.54 -7.84 0.86
C LEU A 59 -28.24 -8.55 2.19
N ARG A 60 -28.28 -9.89 2.22
CA ARG A 60 -27.83 -10.73 3.35
C ARG A 60 -26.35 -11.06 3.31
N SER A 61 -25.69 -10.79 2.19
CA SER A 61 -24.35 -11.27 1.88
C SER A 61 -23.26 -10.48 2.60
N VAL A 62 -22.30 -11.19 3.18
CA VAL A 62 -21.07 -10.61 3.75
C VAL A 62 -19.90 -10.61 2.75
N LYS A 63 -20.18 -10.89 1.48
CA LYS A 63 -19.16 -10.94 0.42
C LYS A 63 -18.60 -9.54 0.15
N ARG A 64 -17.37 -9.52 -0.36
CA ARG A 64 -16.55 -8.32 -0.57
C ARG A 64 -16.10 -8.15 -2.03
N GLU A 65 -16.13 -9.25 -2.79
CA GLU A 65 -15.72 -9.26 -4.19
C GLU A 65 -16.81 -8.68 -5.08
N LYS A 66 -16.41 -7.83 -6.03
CA LYS A 66 -17.32 -7.19 -6.98
C LYS A 66 -18.07 -8.22 -7.84
N SER A 67 -17.41 -9.33 -8.18
CA SER A 67 -17.98 -10.45 -8.94
C SER A 67 -19.08 -11.20 -8.19
N GLU A 68 -19.05 -11.21 -6.85
CA GLU A 68 -20.01 -11.90 -5.99
C GLU A 68 -21.12 -10.98 -5.46
N THR A 69 -21.11 -9.70 -5.84
CA THR A 69 -22.02 -8.67 -5.35
C THR A 69 -22.58 -7.84 -6.51
N GLU A 70 -21.88 -6.80 -6.94
CA GLU A 70 -22.34 -5.88 -7.99
C GLU A 70 -22.59 -6.58 -9.33
N ALA A 71 -21.76 -7.55 -9.71
CA ALA A 71 -21.95 -8.30 -10.95
C ALA A 71 -23.19 -9.21 -10.88
N VAL A 72 -23.45 -9.82 -9.72
CA VAL A 72 -24.64 -10.62 -9.48
C VAL A 72 -25.88 -9.73 -9.51
N TRP A 73 -25.82 -8.54 -8.90
CA TRP A 73 -26.90 -7.55 -9.01
C TRP A 73 -27.15 -7.15 -10.47
N SER A 74 -26.10 -6.86 -11.24
CA SER A 74 -26.23 -6.49 -12.65
C SER A 74 -26.93 -7.59 -13.45
N ASP A 75 -26.57 -8.85 -13.23
CA ASP A 75 -27.18 -10.00 -13.90
C ASP A 75 -28.65 -10.18 -13.49
N LEU A 76 -28.96 -10.08 -12.19
CA LEU A 76 -30.34 -10.14 -11.69
C LEU A 76 -31.21 -9.02 -12.25
N ASN A 77 -30.67 -7.79 -12.26
CA ASN A 77 -31.38 -6.63 -12.79
C ASN A 77 -31.64 -6.78 -14.29
N GLU A 78 -30.65 -7.24 -15.06
CA GLU A 78 -30.79 -7.44 -16.50
C GLU A 78 -31.78 -8.56 -16.85
N ARG A 79 -31.69 -9.71 -16.17
CA ARG A 79 -32.46 -10.92 -16.53
C ARG A 79 -33.86 -10.99 -15.96
N PHE A 80 -34.13 -10.30 -14.85
CA PHE A 80 -35.38 -10.48 -14.11
C PHE A 80 -36.12 -9.16 -13.87
N ILE A 81 -35.43 -8.12 -13.37
CA ILE A 81 -36.09 -6.89 -12.92
C ILE A 81 -36.39 -5.95 -14.09
N SER A 82 -35.41 -5.67 -14.96
CA SER A 82 -35.54 -4.67 -16.02
C SER A 82 -36.15 -5.20 -17.33
N VAL A 83 -36.39 -6.51 -17.45
CA VAL A 83 -36.81 -7.14 -18.72
C VAL A 83 -38.10 -6.53 -19.26
N PHE A 84 -39.09 -6.30 -18.40
CA PHE A 84 -40.36 -5.69 -18.82
C PHE A 84 -40.13 -4.29 -19.42
N SER A 85 -39.39 -3.43 -18.72
CA SER A 85 -39.06 -2.08 -19.19
C SER A 85 -38.24 -2.06 -20.49
N ARG A 86 -37.38 -3.06 -20.71
CA ARG A 86 -36.48 -3.12 -21.88
C ARG A 86 -37.14 -3.65 -23.14
N ILE A 87 -37.83 -4.79 -23.02
CA ILE A 87 -38.35 -5.53 -24.18
C ILE A 87 -39.79 -6.01 -24.00
N GLY A 88 -40.24 -6.23 -22.76
CA GLY A 88 -41.56 -6.80 -22.49
C GLY A 88 -42.73 -5.87 -22.82
N HIS A 89 -42.52 -4.55 -22.70
CA HIS A 89 -43.57 -3.57 -22.96
C HIS A 89 -44.05 -3.57 -24.42
N PHE A 90 -43.22 -3.95 -25.40
CA PHE A 90 -43.62 -3.96 -26.81
C PHE A 90 -44.74 -4.98 -27.11
N GLU A 91 -44.63 -6.20 -26.58
CA GLU A 91 -45.66 -7.23 -26.71
C GLU A 91 -46.91 -6.81 -25.94
N PHE A 92 -46.72 -6.28 -24.73
CA PHE A 92 -47.79 -5.80 -23.87
C PHE A 92 -48.63 -4.69 -24.51
N ASP A 93 -47.99 -3.65 -25.05
CA ASP A 93 -48.66 -2.51 -25.70
C ASP A 93 -49.42 -2.93 -26.96
N SER A 94 -48.94 -3.96 -27.66
CA SER A 94 -49.61 -4.52 -28.84
C SER A 94 -50.91 -5.23 -28.45
N LEU A 95 -50.89 -6.02 -27.37
CA LEU A 95 -52.09 -6.67 -26.84
C LEU A 95 -53.06 -5.64 -26.23
N LEU A 96 -52.54 -4.62 -25.55
CA LEU A 96 -53.35 -3.57 -24.95
C LEU A 96 -54.20 -2.83 -26.00
N LYS A 97 -53.65 -2.59 -27.20
CA LYS A 97 -54.38 -1.96 -28.32
C LYS A 97 -55.47 -2.85 -28.92
N LYS A 98 -55.37 -4.17 -28.75
CA LYS A 98 -56.32 -5.16 -29.27
C LYS A 98 -57.41 -5.52 -28.26
N GLU A 99 -57.24 -5.12 -27.00
CA GLU A 99 -58.18 -5.38 -25.93
C GLU A 99 -59.49 -4.61 -26.17
N LYS A 100 -60.61 -5.33 -26.10
CA LYS A 100 -61.96 -4.78 -26.37
C LYS A 100 -62.69 -4.38 -25.08
N SER A 101 -62.23 -4.87 -23.93
CA SER A 101 -62.79 -4.51 -22.64
C SER A 101 -62.11 -3.27 -22.08
N ASP A 102 -62.84 -2.15 -22.03
CA ASP A 102 -62.35 -0.89 -21.44
C ASP A 102 -61.85 -1.06 -20.00
N SER A 103 -62.53 -1.91 -19.21
CA SER A 103 -62.14 -2.21 -17.83
C SER A 103 -60.84 -3.01 -17.76
N ALA A 104 -60.64 -3.98 -18.65
CA ALA A 104 -59.41 -4.78 -18.67
C ALA A 104 -58.23 -3.97 -19.20
N ALA A 105 -58.44 -3.17 -20.25
CA ALA A 105 -57.44 -2.26 -20.79
C ALA A 105 -57.00 -1.22 -19.76
N LYS A 106 -57.93 -0.64 -19.00
CA LYS A 106 -57.61 0.30 -17.92
C LYS A 106 -56.76 -0.35 -16.82
N LYS A 107 -57.16 -1.51 -16.31
CA LYS A 107 -56.41 -2.27 -15.28
C LYS A 107 -54.99 -2.61 -15.76
N ALA A 108 -54.86 -3.09 -17.00
CA ALA A 108 -53.57 -3.45 -17.59
C ALA A 108 -52.66 -2.22 -17.77
N SER A 109 -53.23 -1.07 -18.19
CA SER A 109 -52.47 0.18 -18.31
C SER A 109 -51.97 0.70 -16.95
N GLU A 110 -52.81 0.65 -15.91
CA GLU A 110 -52.45 1.03 -14.54
C GLU A 110 -51.36 0.13 -13.96
N TRP A 111 -51.45 -1.19 -14.19
CA TRP A 111 -50.41 -2.15 -13.82
C TRP A 111 -49.09 -1.86 -14.52
N SER A 112 -49.09 -1.67 -15.85
CA SER A 112 -47.86 -1.43 -16.63
C SER A 112 -47.14 -0.16 -16.16
N HIS A 113 -47.89 0.91 -15.92
CA HIS A 113 -47.33 2.15 -15.37
C HIS A 113 -46.72 1.93 -13.98
N SER A 114 -47.45 1.25 -13.08
CA SER A 114 -46.97 0.94 -11.73
C SER A 114 -45.75 0.03 -11.75
N MET A 115 -45.70 -0.94 -12.66
CA MET A 115 -44.58 -1.88 -12.81
C MET A 115 -43.31 -1.17 -13.29
N ILE A 116 -43.41 -0.24 -14.24
CA ILE A 116 -42.26 0.55 -14.71
C ILE A 116 -41.69 1.40 -13.57
N LEU A 117 -42.55 2.05 -12.79
CA LEU A 117 -42.14 2.85 -11.63
C LEU A 117 -41.53 1.98 -10.52
N LEU A 118 -42.11 0.82 -10.24
CA LEU A 118 -41.57 -0.17 -9.32
C LEU A 118 -40.15 -0.58 -9.73
N ILE A 119 -39.96 -0.96 -11.00
CA ILE A 119 -38.66 -1.37 -11.56
C ILE A 119 -37.62 -0.26 -11.37
N HIS A 120 -37.99 1.00 -11.64
CA HIS A 120 -37.12 2.14 -11.44
C HIS A 120 -36.69 2.27 -9.95
N ASP A 121 -37.63 2.16 -9.01
CA ASP A 121 -37.31 2.21 -7.58
C ASP A 121 -36.48 1.00 -7.11
N LEU A 122 -36.69 -0.19 -7.70
CA LEU A 122 -35.89 -1.39 -7.43
C LEU A 122 -34.45 -1.27 -7.93
N GLN A 123 -34.17 -0.45 -8.95
CA GLN A 123 -32.80 -0.25 -9.44
C GLN A 123 -31.85 0.33 -8.38
N ALA A 124 -32.40 1.05 -7.39
CA ALA A 124 -31.65 1.60 -6.26
C ALA A 124 -30.99 0.52 -5.37
N VAL A 125 -31.42 -0.74 -5.45
CA VAL A 125 -30.74 -1.88 -4.79
C VAL A 125 -29.26 -1.94 -5.20
N GLY A 126 -28.93 -1.59 -6.44
CA GLY A 126 -27.55 -1.57 -6.91
C GLY A 126 -26.65 -0.65 -6.08
N GLU A 127 -27.15 0.54 -5.72
CA GLU A 127 -26.41 1.48 -4.86
C GLU A 127 -26.21 0.92 -3.45
N VAL A 128 -27.24 0.27 -2.89
CA VAL A 128 -27.17 -0.36 -1.57
C VAL A 128 -26.18 -1.53 -1.57
N VAL A 129 -26.15 -2.37 -2.61
CA VAL A 129 -25.20 -3.48 -2.74
C VAL A 129 -23.76 -2.96 -2.85
N VAL A 130 -23.51 -1.91 -3.62
CA VAL A 130 -22.18 -1.25 -3.71
C VAL A 130 -21.75 -0.74 -2.33
N TRP A 131 -22.65 -0.05 -1.64
CA TRP A 131 -22.39 0.47 -0.29
C TRP A 131 -22.12 -0.64 0.71
N GLN A 132 -22.95 -1.69 0.75
CA GLN A 132 -22.77 -2.85 1.63
C GLN A 132 -21.43 -3.55 1.39
N ARG A 133 -21.02 -3.71 0.12
CA ARG A 133 -19.71 -4.27 -0.22
C ARG A 133 -18.58 -3.46 0.40
N GLN A 134 -18.67 -2.13 0.33
CA GLN A 134 -17.66 -1.27 0.95
C GLN A 134 -17.68 -1.41 2.47
N VAL A 135 -18.86 -1.40 3.10
CA VAL A 135 -19.01 -1.65 4.55
C VAL A 135 -18.41 -2.98 4.97
N ASN A 136 -18.63 -4.06 4.22
CA ASN A 136 -18.06 -5.38 4.50
C ASN A 136 -16.53 -5.40 4.36
N ARG A 137 -15.96 -4.61 3.43
CA ARG A 137 -14.50 -4.45 3.31
C ARG A 137 -13.92 -3.68 4.48
N ASP A 138 -14.61 -2.63 4.93
CA ASP A 138 -14.19 -1.84 6.09
C ASP A 138 -14.21 -2.70 7.36
N ILE A 139 -15.29 -3.48 7.58
CA ILE A 139 -15.38 -4.46 8.69
C ILE A 139 -14.17 -5.39 8.67
N PHE A 140 -13.89 -6.03 7.53
CA PHE A 140 -12.78 -6.98 7.43
C PHE A 140 -11.42 -6.32 7.71
N GLN A 141 -11.20 -5.11 7.20
CA GLN A 141 -9.94 -4.40 7.43
C GLN A 141 -9.75 -4.09 8.92
N ILE A 142 -10.81 -3.63 9.58
CA ILE A 142 -10.81 -3.36 11.02
C ILE A 142 -10.54 -4.64 11.82
N GLU A 143 -11.25 -5.72 11.51
CA GLU A 143 -11.07 -7.01 12.19
C GLU A 143 -9.64 -7.52 12.06
N PHE A 144 -9.04 -7.39 10.86
CA PHE A 144 -7.64 -7.72 10.63
C PHE A 144 -6.72 -6.86 11.49
N ASP A 145 -6.93 -5.54 11.55
CA ASP A 145 -6.09 -4.67 12.37
C ASP A 145 -6.22 -4.95 13.87
N VAL A 146 -7.43 -5.27 14.35
CA VAL A 146 -7.69 -5.70 15.73
C VAL A 146 -6.94 -6.99 16.05
N GLU A 147 -6.99 -7.98 15.15
CA GLU A 147 -6.26 -9.25 15.31
C GLU A 147 -4.75 -9.03 15.41
N GLN A 148 -4.20 -8.12 14.59
CA GLN A 148 -2.77 -7.84 14.56
C GLN A 148 -2.30 -6.88 15.67
N ALA A 149 -3.22 -6.22 16.38
CA ALA A 149 -2.87 -5.20 17.38
C ALA A 149 -1.93 -5.71 18.48
N PRO A 150 -2.17 -6.88 19.12
CA PRO A 150 -1.30 -7.36 20.19
C PRO A 150 0.15 -7.57 19.74
N ALA A 151 0.35 -8.20 18.58
CA ALA A 151 1.69 -8.45 18.03
C ALA A 151 2.40 -7.15 17.65
N ARG A 152 1.67 -6.21 17.03
CA ARG A 152 2.18 -4.89 16.63
C ARG A 152 2.63 -4.07 17.86
N LEU A 153 1.78 -3.99 18.89
CA LEU A 153 2.06 -3.26 20.13
C LEU A 153 3.17 -3.91 20.97
N ALA A 154 3.21 -5.25 21.03
CA ALA A 154 4.31 -5.98 21.65
C ALA A 154 5.65 -5.66 20.96
N GLY A 155 5.66 -5.63 19.63
CA GLY A 155 6.86 -5.29 18.85
C GLY A 155 7.45 -3.91 19.15
N TYR A 156 6.64 -2.95 19.60
CA TYR A 156 7.13 -1.63 20.04
C TYR A 156 7.63 -1.63 21.49
N THR A 157 6.98 -2.39 22.36
CA THR A 157 7.15 -2.28 23.81
C THR A 157 8.15 -3.26 24.40
N GLU A 158 8.28 -4.47 23.85
CA GLU A 158 9.05 -5.56 24.46
C GLU A 158 10.50 -5.16 24.78
N ARG A 159 11.22 -4.63 23.80
CA ARG A 159 12.59 -4.13 24.03
C ARG A 159 12.65 -2.90 24.92
N MET A 160 11.64 -2.03 24.87
CA MET A 160 11.60 -0.81 25.68
C MET A 160 11.42 -1.11 27.17
N LYS A 161 10.74 -2.22 27.49
CA LYS A 161 10.62 -2.71 28.87
C LYS A 161 11.97 -3.12 29.46
N ASP A 162 12.88 -3.65 28.65
CA ASP A 162 14.25 -3.97 29.09
C ASP A 162 15.15 -2.74 29.10
N TYR A 163 15.01 -1.85 28.11
CA TYR A 163 15.84 -0.67 27.99
C TYR A 163 15.54 0.41 29.02
N GLY A 164 14.28 0.59 29.44
CA GLY A 164 13.91 1.58 30.45
C GLY A 164 14.69 1.40 31.77
N PRO A 165 14.59 0.24 32.44
CA PRO A 165 15.37 -0.06 33.64
C PRO A 165 16.88 0.04 33.42
N ARG A 166 17.37 -0.37 32.25
CA ARG A 166 18.80 -0.30 31.93
C ARG A 166 19.32 1.13 31.82
N LEU A 167 18.58 2.02 31.15
CA LEU A 167 18.89 3.45 31.09
C LEU A 167 18.91 4.07 32.50
N ALA A 168 17.93 3.72 33.34
CA ALA A 168 17.88 4.21 34.72
C ALA A 168 19.08 3.71 35.56
N ALA A 169 19.48 2.44 35.40
CA ALA A 169 20.64 1.87 36.09
C ALA A 169 21.95 2.58 35.68
N ILE A 170 22.18 2.77 34.38
CA ILE A 170 23.37 3.48 33.87
C ILE A 170 23.41 4.92 34.40
N ALA A 171 22.28 5.64 34.37
CA ALA A 171 22.20 6.99 34.93
C ALA A 171 22.52 7.02 36.43
N GLY A 172 22.06 6.03 37.20
CA GLY A 172 22.35 5.88 38.62
C GLY A 172 23.84 5.62 38.89
N GLU A 173 24.46 4.69 38.15
CA GLU A 173 25.88 4.37 38.26
C GLU A 173 26.78 5.56 37.91
N LEU A 174 26.40 6.32 36.87
CA LEU A 174 27.10 7.53 36.46
C LEU A 174 27.04 8.62 37.54
N ARG A 175 25.84 8.90 38.08
CA ARG A 175 25.65 9.90 39.15
C ARG A 175 26.37 9.52 40.45
N ALA A 176 26.48 8.22 40.73
CA ALA A 176 27.22 7.73 41.89
C ALA A 176 28.75 7.83 41.73
N GLY A 177 29.26 8.19 40.55
CA GLY A 177 30.69 8.30 40.27
C GLY A 177 31.42 6.96 40.33
N ARG A 178 30.72 5.84 40.14
CA ARG A 178 31.26 4.48 40.32
C ARG A 178 31.89 3.89 39.06
N LEU A 179 31.77 4.59 37.93
CA LEU A 179 32.20 4.09 36.63
C LEU A 179 33.61 4.58 36.30
N SER A 180 34.48 3.65 35.93
CA SER A 180 35.74 3.94 35.26
C SER A 180 35.52 4.45 33.82
N SER A 181 36.51 5.11 33.22
CA SER A 181 36.40 5.59 31.83
C SER A 181 36.07 4.47 30.83
N ALA A 182 36.59 3.25 31.03
CA ALA A 182 36.28 2.10 30.19
C ALA A 182 34.82 1.67 30.33
N GLU A 183 34.27 1.69 31.55
CA GLU A 183 32.86 1.37 31.81
C GLU A 183 31.92 2.46 31.28
N ILE A 184 32.29 3.73 31.41
CA ILE A 184 31.54 4.85 30.81
C ILE A 184 31.47 4.69 29.29
N GLN A 185 32.57 4.33 28.63
CA GLN A 185 32.59 4.08 27.18
C GLN A 185 31.73 2.87 26.79
N LYS A 186 31.75 1.80 27.58
CA LYS A 186 30.86 0.64 27.37
C LYS A 186 29.38 1.04 27.48
N CYS A 187 29.04 1.80 28.52
CA CYS A 187 27.69 2.34 28.72
C CYS A 187 27.28 3.28 27.58
N LEU A 188 28.21 4.11 27.07
CA LEU A 188 27.96 5.00 25.95
C LEU A 188 27.55 4.23 24.69
N ASN A 189 28.28 3.17 24.35
CA ASN A 189 27.95 2.33 23.19
C ASN A 189 26.57 1.65 23.36
N GLU A 190 26.25 1.22 24.58
CA GLU A 190 24.95 0.61 24.89
C GLU A 190 23.80 1.62 24.77
N VAL A 191 23.95 2.82 25.35
CA VAL A 191 22.96 3.90 25.25
C VAL A 191 22.75 4.34 23.81
N GLN A 192 23.80 4.38 22.99
CA GLN A 192 23.68 4.65 21.54
C GLN A 192 22.85 3.59 20.81
N SER A 193 23.04 2.30 21.13
CA SER A 193 22.23 1.22 20.57
C SER A 193 20.75 1.33 20.98
N ILE A 194 20.50 1.67 22.25
CA ILE A 194 19.15 1.91 22.77
C ILE A 194 18.51 3.12 22.05
N ARG A 195 19.26 4.22 21.87
CA ARG A 195 18.81 5.42 21.15
C ARG A 195 18.34 5.07 19.74
N VAL A 196 19.17 4.38 18.96
CA VAL A 196 18.84 3.97 17.58
C VAL A 196 17.58 3.09 17.56
N THR A 197 17.43 2.18 18.52
CA THR A 197 16.23 1.35 18.61
C THR A 197 14.99 2.20 18.94
N ALA A 198 15.10 3.17 19.85
CA ALA A 198 14.01 4.07 20.20
C ALA A 198 13.60 4.99 19.03
N GLU A 199 14.56 5.49 18.25
CA GLU A 199 14.31 6.25 17.02
C GLU A 199 13.57 5.39 15.98
N ASN A 200 14.00 4.14 15.79
CA ASN A 200 13.34 3.21 14.88
C ASN A 200 11.91 2.87 15.32
N VAL A 201 11.68 2.66 16.62
CA VAL A 201 10.33 2.45 17.17
C VAL A 201 9.48 3.70 16.97
N SER A 202 10.00 4.89 17.28
CA SER A 202 9.31 6.17 17.05
C SER A 202 8.86 6.34 15.60
N GLY A 203 9.77 6.09 14.65
CA GLY A 203 9.47 6.16 13.22
C GLY A 203 8.48 5.09 12.75
N SER A 204 8.54 3.88 13.33
CA SER A 204 7.58 2.81 13.04
C SER A 204 6.18 3.16 13.54
N ILE A 205 6.08 3.70 14.76
CA ILE A 205 4.83 4.18 15.33
C ILE A 205 4.25 5.31 14.50
N GLY A 206 5.07 6.27 14.06
CA GLY A 206 4.62 7.37 13.18
C GLY A 206 3.95 6.85 11.90
N ARG A 207 4.57 5.88 11.21
CA ARG A 207 3.98 5.24 10.03
C ARG A 207 2.69 4.50 10.34
N THR A 208 2.61 3.84 11.49
CA THR A 208 1.38 3.15 11.91
C THR A 208 0.28 4.13 12.26
N LEU A 209 0.58 5.26 12.90
CA LEU A 209 -0.41 6.31 13.17
C LEU A 209 -0.92 6.93 11.87
N GLU A 210 -0.08 7.12 10.86
CA GLU A 210 -0.49 7.60 9.54
C GLU A 210 -1.43 6.59 8.85
N TYR A 211 -1.02 5.32 8.79
CA TYR A 211 -1.83 4.23 8.25
C TYR A 211 -3.19 4.08 8.95
N LEU A 212 -3.19 4.06 10.29
CA LEU A 212 -4.43 4.00 11.06
C LEU A 212 -5.22 5.31 10.96
N GLY A 213 -4.56 6.46 10.80
CA GLY A 213 -5.17 7.78 10.59
C GLY A 213 -6.01 7.84 9.31
N GLU A 214 -5.48 7.30 8.22
CA GLU A 214 -6.23 7.15 6.96
C GLU A 214 -7.45 6.23 7.11
N GLY A 215 -7.35 5.21 7.97
CA GLY A 215 -8.44 4.27 8.27
C GLY A 215 -9.42 4.72 9.36
N THR A 216 -9.04 5.64 10.25
CA THR A 216 -9.84 6.09 11.41
C THR A 216 -10.79 7.25 11.09
N GLY A 217 -10.76 7.77 9.86
CA GLY A 217 -11.79 8.67 9.31
C GLY A 217 -13.20 8.05 9.17
N LEU A 218 -13.41 6.87 9.77
CA LEU A 218 -14.66 6.11 9.80
C LEU A 218 -15.67 6.68 10.81
N GLY A 219 -15.61 7.97 11.13
CA GLY A 219 -16.75 8.70 11.67
C GLY A 219 -17.64 9.15 10.51
N LYS A 220 -18.49 8.26 9.99
CA LYS A 220 -19.53 8.67 9.04
C LYS A 220 -20.85 8.14 9.55
N ASP A 221 -21.85 9.00 9.58
CA ASP A 221 -23.23 8.59 9.49
C ASP A 221 -23.42 7.71 8.24
N MET A 222 -24.50 6.93 8.21
CA MET A 222 -24.90 6.26 6.97
C MET A 222 -25.03 7.30 5.85
N ASP A 223 -24.54 6.97 4.65
CA ASP A 223 -24.65 7.86 3.50
C ASP A 223 -26.12 8.31 3.34
N ARG A 224 -26.35 9.62 3.24
CA ARG A 224 -27.69 10.21 3.17
C ARG A 224 -28.48 9.65 1.98
N ARG A 225 -27.83 9.31 0.87
CA ARG A 225 -28.48 8.69 -0.29
C ARG A 225 -28.96 7.28 0.04
N ILE A 226 -28.11 6.49 0.70
CA ILE A 226 -28.49 5.15 1.16
C ILE A 226 -29.63 5.23 2.18
N ALA A 227 -29.53 6.13 3.16
CA ALA A 227 -30.60 6.35 4.14
C ALA A 227 -31.93 6.70 3.46
N LYS A 228 -31.90 7.51 2.40
CA LYS A 228 -33.09 7.86 1.63
C LYS A 228 -33.66 6.67 0.85
N ILE A 229 -32.82 5.86 0.21
CA ILE A 229 -33.26 4.62 -0.47
C ILE A 229 -33.95 3.67 0.53
N LEU A 230 -33.37 3.50 1.72
CA LEU A 230 -33.97 2.65 2.76
C LEU A 230 -35.31 3.21 3.27
N GLU A 231 -35.46 4.53 3.37
CA GLU A 231 -36.74 5.17 3.69
C GLU A 231 -37.77 4.91 2.58
N ASP A 232 -37.39 5.11 1.32
CA ASP A 232 -38.29 4.92 0.17
C ASP A 232 -38.77 3.46 0.06
N TRP A 233 -37.91 2.48 0.40
CA TRP A 233 -38.30 1.06 0.48
C TRP A 233 -39.43 0.78 1.48
N THR A 234 -39.56 1.57 2.54
CA THR A 234 -40.68 1.42 3.49
C THR A 234 -42.02 1.91 2.93
N GLN A 235 -41.99 2.73 1.87
CA GLN A 235 -43.16 3.36 1.27
C GLN A 235 -43.55 2.73 -0.08
N MET A 236 -42.89 1.64 -0.49
CA MET A 236 -43.06 1.02 -1.81
C MET A 236 -44.50 0.56 -2.09
N LYS A 237 -45.19 0.07 -1.05
CA LYS A 237 -46.61 -0.32 -1.13
C LYS A 237 -47.50 0.84 -1.56
N ASP A 238 -47.30 2.01 -0.95
CA ASP A 238 -48.12 3.19 -1.19
C ASP A 238 -47.78 3.87 -2.52
N ARG A 239 -46.51 3.78 -2.94
CA ARG A 239 -46.02 4.35 -4.22
C ARG A 239 -46.49 3.56 -5.43
N HIS A 240 -46.68 2.24 -5.29
CA HIS A 240 -47.00 1.35 -6.40
C HIS A 240 -48.25 0.49 -6.10
N PRO A 241 -49.45 1.07 -6.02
CA PRO A 241 -50.67 0.33 -5.65
C PRO A 241 -51.18 -0.61 -6.77
N GLY A 242 -50.74 -0.43 -8.01
CA GLY A 242 -51.19 -1.21 -9.18
C GLY A 242 -50.44 -2.52 -9.43
N VAL A 243 -49.40 -2.82 -8.66
CA VAL A 243 -48.64 -4.09 -8.75
C VAL A 243 -49.08 -5.08 -7.68
N ALA A 244 -48.74 -6.36 -7.86
CA ALA A 244 -49.03 -7.40 -6.87
C ALA A 244 -48.45 -7.04 -5.48
N PRO A 245 -49.22 -7.17 -4.38
CA PRO A 245 -48.76 -6.83 -3.03
C PRO A 245 -47.47 -7.54 -2.62
N GLU A 246 -47.25 -8.76 -3.10
CA GLU A 246 -46.02 -9.52 -2.84
C GLU A 246 -44.76 -8.80 -3.35
N LEU A 247 -44.86 -8.02 -4.42
CA LEU A 247 -43.76 -7.24 -4.98
C LEU A 247 -43.59 -5.90 -4.26
N SER A 248 -44.68 -5.23 -3.89
CA SER A 248 -44.59 -3.91 -3.25
C SER A 248 -44.34 -3.96 -1.74
N ASP A 249 -44.66 -5.08 -1.07
CA ASP A 249 -44.42 -5.29 0.38
C ASP A 249 -43.01 -5.82 0.70
N SER A 250 -42.35 -6.48 -0.25
CA SER A 250 -41.06 -7.15 0.00
C SER A 250 -39.89 -6.19 0.32
N PRO A 251 -39.72 -5.03 -0.36
CA PRO A 251 -38.60 -4.12 -0.10
C PRO A 251 -38.50 -3.61 1.35
N ALA A 252 -39.63 -3.47 2.04
CA ALA A 252 -39.64 -3.07 3.45
C ALA A 252 -38.88 -4.06 4.35
N ARG A 253 -38.84 -5.35 3.98
CA ARG A 253 -38.12 -6.40 4.72
C ARG A 253 -36.60 -6.36 4.49
N TRP A 254 -36.14 -5.63 3.48
CA TRP A 254 -34.72 -5.46 3.18
C TRP A 254 -34.05 -4.41 4.05
N VAL A 255 -34.81 -3.44 4.56
CA VAL A 255 -34.28 -2.34 5.39
C VAL A 255 -33.52 -2.85 6.62
N PRO A 256 -34.05 -3.82 7.42
CA PRO A 256 -33.28 -4.39 8.53
C PRO A 256 -32.01 -5.12 8.10
N LEU A 257 -31.99 -5.73 6.91
CA LEU A 257 -30.81 -6.42 6.39
C LEU A 257 -29.68 -5.42 6.13
N ALA A 258 -29.98 -4.33 5.42
CA ALA A 258 -29.03 -3.25 5.17
C ALA A 258 -28.51 -2.62 6.47
N LYS A 259 -29.41 -2.31 7.42
CA LYS A 259 -29.04 -1.76 8.73
C LYS A 259 -28.13 -2.68 9.54
N LYS A 260 -28.30 -4.00 9.45
CA LYS A 260 -27.45 -4.97 10.16
C LYS A 260 -25.97 -4.87 9.75
N HIS A 261 -25.67 -4.62 8.47
CA HIS A 261 -24.28 -4.42 8.03
C HIS A 261 -23.66 -3.17 8.67
N TRP A 262 -24.45 -2.10 8.77
CA TRP A 262 -24.04 -0.87 9.44
C TRP A 262 -23.80 -1.05 10.94
N GLU A 263 -24.69 -1.78 11.62
CA GLU A 263 -24.54 -2.13 13.03
C GLU A 263 -23.27 -2.98 13.28
N ASN A 264 -22.99 -3.95 12.40
CA ASN A 264 -21.78 -4.76 12.48
C ASN A 264 -20.51 -3.91 12.32
N LEU A 265 -20.52 -2.92 11.43
CA LEU A 265 -19.41 -1.95 11.32
C LEU A 265 -19.23 -1.15 12.61
N GLY A 266 -20.31 -0.74 13.27
CA GLY A 266 -20.26 -0.12 14.59
C GLY A 266 -19.53 -0.99 15.63
N LYS A 267 -19.89 -2.27 15.71
CA LYS A 267 -19.23 -3.24 16.62
C LYS A 267 -17.74 -3.45 16.30
N ALA A 268 -17.39 -3.53 15.02
CA ALA A 268 -16.00 -3.64 14.60
C ALA A 268 -15.19 -2.42 15.04
N ARG A 269 -15.76 -1.21 14.91
CA ARG A 269 -15.14 0.05 15.39
C ARG A 269 -14.96 0.05 16.91
N GLU A 270 -15.95 -0.38 17.69
CA GLU A 270 -15.81 -0.49 19.14
C GLU A 270 -14.65 -1.44 19.54
N ALA A 271 -14.49 -2.56 18.82
CA ALA A 271 -13.37 -3.48 19.02
C ALA A 271 -12.03 -2.83 18.67
N PHE A 272 -11.99 -2.04 17.59
CA PHE A 272 -10.82 -1.26 17.20
C PHE A 272 -10.42 -0.23 18.25
N ASP A 273 -11.37 0.58 18.70
CA ASP A 273 -11.13 1.61 19.72
C ASP A 273 -10.65 0.99 21.02
N LYS A 274 -11.15 -0.20 21.38
CA LYS A 274 -10.66 -0.94 22.54
C LYS A 274 -9.24 -1.45 22.35
N ALA A 275 -8.89 -1.94 21.16
CA ALA A 275 -7.57 -2.50 20.86
C ALA A 275 -6.48 -1.43 20.70
N TYR A 276 -6.80 -0.34 19.99
CA TYR A 276 -5.86 0.73 19.64
C TYR A 276 -6.04 2.01 20.45
N GLY A 277 -7.10 2.19 21.23
CA GLY A 277 -7.34 3.39 22.04
C GLY A 277 -6.11 3.84 22.84
N PRO A 278 -5.50 2.97 23.66
CA PRO A 278 -4.28 3.33 24.39
C PRO A 278 -3.10 3.71 23.47
N PHE A 279 -3.01 3.08 22.29
CA PHE A 279 -2.00 3.42 21.28
C PHE A 279 -2.25 4.81 20.69
N LEU A 280 -3.46 5.10 20.23
CA LEU A 280 -3.83 6.38 19.63
C LEU A 280 -3.74 7.54 20.64
N GLU A 281 -4.00 7.28 21.93
CA GLU A 281 -3.87 8.26 23.01
C GLU A 281 -2.44 8.47 23.52
N GLY A 282 -1.44 7.80 22.93
CA GLY A 282 -0.04 7.95 23.38
C GLY A 282 0.27 7.26 24.72
N LYS A 283 -0.53 6.29 25.16
CA LYS A 283 -0.45 5.69 26.51
C LYS A 283 0.39 4.42 26.58
N VAL A 284 0.91 3.91 25.46
CA VAL A 284 1.55 2.59 25.37
C VAL A 284 2.82 2.44 26.20
N PHE A 285 3.58 3.52 26.44
CA PHE A 285 4.82 3.48 27.23
C PHE A 285 4.69 4.04 28.64
N LYS A 286 3.46 4.36 29.10
CA LYS A 286 3.25 5.01 30.42
C LYS A 286 3.65 4.13 31.62
N ASP A 287 3.67 2.82 31.42
CA ASP A 287 4.11 1.82 32.41
C ASP A 287 5.64 1.76 32.55
N ILE A 288 6.40 2.30 31.58
CA ILE A 288 7.87 2.32 31.63
C ILE A 288 8.34 3.69 32.14
N PRO A 289 8.85 3.80 33.39
CA PRO A 289 9.11 5.10 34.03
C PRO A 289 9.98 6.07 33.23
N VAL A 290 11.02 5.57 32.54
CA VAL A 290 11.95 6.39 31.76
C VAL A 290 11.30 7.01 30.51
N PHE A 291 10.28 6.37 29.95
CA PHE A 291 9.58 6.82 28.73
C PHE A 291 8.22 7.45 29.02
N ARG A 292 7.72 7.38 30.26
CA ARG A 292 6.35 7.75 30.65
C ARG A 292 5.92 9.14 30.17
N ASP A 293 6.82 10.11 30.24
CA ASP A 293 6.52 11.52 29.98
C ASP A 293 6.93 11.97 28.57
N TYR A 294 7.27 11.02 27.69
CA TYR A 294 7.68 11.31 26.32
C TYR A 294 6.59 10.91 25.31
N GLU A 295 6.36 11.80 24.34
CA GLU A 295 5.55 11.47 23.16
C GLU A 295 6.27 10.42 22.30
N TYR A 296 5.52 9.71 21.46
CA TYR A 296 6.09 8.66 20.59
C TYR A 296 7.21 9.14 19.68
N LYS A 297 7.16 10.41 19.23
CA LYS A 297 8.22 10.99 18.38
C LYS A 297 9.52 11.26 19.15
N ASP A 298 9.45 11.31 20.48
CA ASP A 298 10.52 11.72 21.38
C ASP A 298 11.03 10.56 22.26
N LEU A 299 10.69 9.30 21.94
CA LEU A 299 11.09 8.13 22.77
C LEU A 299 12.60 7.97 22.91
N SER A 300 13.40 8.50 21.99
CA SER A 300 14.86 8.45 22.06
C SER A 300 15.45 9.46 23.03
N ARG A 301 14.69 10.48 23.46
CA ARG A 301 15.17 11.61 24.24
C ARG A 301 15.81 11.24 25.60
N PRO A 302 15.34 10.24 26.35
CA PRO A 302 16.07 9.75 27.53
C PRO A 302 17.46 9.23 27.21
N ALA A 303 17.60 8.45 26.13
CA ALA A 303 18.87 7.90 25.71
C ALA A 303 19.81 9.00 25.17
N VAL A 304 19.28 9.97 24.39
CA VAL A 304 20.04 11.14 23.94
C VAL A 304 20.58 11.93 25.13
N SER A 305 19.76 12.18 26.15
CA SER A 305 20.16 12.95 27.33
C SER A 305 21.29 12.24 28.08
N LEU A 306 21.15 10.93 28.31
CA LEU A 306 22.17 10.12 28.99
C LEU A 306 23.45 9.97 28.15
N GLU A 307 23.34 9.90 26.83
CA GLU A 307 24.50 9.89 25.92
C GLU A 307 25.35 11.15 26.10
N VAL A 308 24.72 12.33 26.18
CA VAL A 308 25.43 13.59 26.42
C VAL A 308 26.10 13.61 27.79
N GLU A 309 25.43 13.12 28.84
CA GLU A 309 26.02 12.99 30.18
C GLU A 309 27.26 12.08 30.18
N LEU A 310 27.18 10.91 29.52
CA LEU A 310 28.30 9.97 29.41
C LEU A 310 29.49 10.55 28.64
N LYS A 311 29.24 11.23 27.51
CA LYS A 311 30.30 11.92 26.74
C LYS A 311 30.95 13.03 27.56
N THR A 312 30.15 13.79 28.31
CA THR A 312 30.64 14.86 29.19
C THR A 312 31.54 14.28 30.28
N ALA A 313 31.16 13.15 30.89
CA ALA A 313 31.96 12.47 31.89
C ALA A 313 33.31 11.93 31.34
N LEU A 314 33.31 11.35 30.13
CA LEU A 314 34.56 10.93 29.45
C LEU A 314 35.50 12.11 29.21
N ALA A 315 34.97 13.21 28.67
CA ALA A 315 35.76 14.39 28.36
C ALA A 315 36.27 15.08 29.63
N ALA A 316 35.48 15.14 30.70
CA ALA A 316 35.89 15.70 31.99
C ALA A 316 37.04 14.90 32.64
N ALA A 317 37.07 13.58 32.45
CA ALA A 317 38.17 12.74 32.97
C ALA A 317 39.53 13.08 32.34
N VAL A 318 39.54 13.57 31.10
CA VAL A 318 40.75 13.95 30.34
C VAL A 318 41.03 15.44 30.42
N GLN A 319 40.00 16.30 30.43
CA GLN A 319 40.10 17.75 30.36
C GLN A 319 39.83 18.40 31.71
N LYS A 320 40.59 18.01 32.75
CA LYS A 320 40.37 18.37 34.16
C LYS A 320 40.33 19.88 34.45
N GLU A 321 40.89 20.71 33.58
CA GLU A 321 40.98 22.16 33.74
C GLU A 321 39.81 22.93 33.10
N LYS A 322 39.01 22.28 32.25
CA LYS A 322 37.90 22.93 31.55
C LYS A 322 36.60 22.83 32.32
N SER A 323 35.79 23.87 32.21
CA SER A 323 34.42 23.85 32.74
C SER A 323 33.53 22.87 31.97
N GLU A 324 32.49 22.37 32.64
CA GLU A 324 31.52 21.46 32.02
C GLU A 324 30.84 22.08 30.78
N ALA A 325 30.58 23.39 30.80
CA ALA A 325 30.01 24.11 29.68
C ALA A 325 30.94 24.12 28.44
N GLU A 326 32.26 24.27 28.65
CA GLU A 326 33.24 24.20 27.57
C GLU A 326 33.36 22.80 27.01
N ILE A 327 33.28 21.78 27.87
CA ILE A 327 33.28 20.36 27.48
C ILE A 327 32.05 20.06 26.62
N ARG A 328 30.85 20.46 27.04
CA ARG A 328 29.61 20.26 26.27
C ARG A 328 29.68 20.91 24.90
N ARG A 329 30.16 22.17 24.81
CA ARG A 329 30.38 22.86 23.53
C ARG A 329 31.44 22.19 22.65
N ALA A 330 32.42 21.51 23.23
CA ALA A 330 33.41 20.77 22.47
C ALA A 330 32.82 19.47 21.90
N ILE A 331 31.96 18.79 22.66
CA ILE A 331 31.21 17.60 22.22
C ILE A 331 30.24 17.95 21.10
N GLU A 332 29.43 19.01 21.25
CA GLU A 332 28.48 19.45 20.21
C GLU A 332 29.20 19.77 18.89
N ARG A 333 30.34 20.46 18.96
CA ARG A 333 31.18 20.75 17.78
C ARG A 333 31.77 19.48 17.16
N ASP A 334 32.20 18.52 17.96
CA ASP A 334 32.69 17.22 17.46
C ASP A 334 31.60 16.45 16.73
N GLU A 335 30.36 16.44 17.24
CA GLU A 335 29.22 15.79 16.60
C GLU A 335 28.80 16.48 15.28
N GLU A 336 28.83 17.80 15.23
CA GLU A 336 28.58 18.56 14.00
C GLU A 336 29.64 18.26 12.93
N LEU A 337 30.92 18.28 13.31
CA LEU A 337 32.02 17.94 12.40
C LEU A 337 31.93 16.50 11.94
N THR A 338 31.63 15.57 12.83
CA THR A 338 31.47 14.15 12.50
C THR A 338 30.39 13.93 11.44
N ARG A 339 29.25 14.64 11.54
CA ARG A 339 28.20 14.57 10.51
C ARG A 339 28.69 15.06 9.15
N LYS A 340 29.33 16.24 9.11
CA LYS A 340 29.91 16.82 7.89
C LYS A 340 30.96 15.91 7.26
N GLU A 341 31.80 15.29 8.09
CA GLU A 341 32.81 14.32 7.66
C GLU A 341 32.18 13.07 7.05
N MET A 342 31.13 12.52 7.65
CA MET A 342 30.41 11.35 7.12
C MET A 342 29.76 11.63 5.77
N ASP A 343 29.12 12.79 5.61
CA ASP A 343 28.55 13.22 4.34
C ASP A 343 29.65 13.37 3.27
N ARG A 344 30.76 14.03 3.63
CA ARG A 344 31.92 14.18 2.75
C ARG A 344 32.53 12.84 2.34
N LEU A 345 32.66 11.89 3.27
CA LEU A 345 33.14 10.54 2.98
C LEU A 345 32.21 9.80 2.03
N ARG A 346 30.89 9.98 2.15
CA ARG A 346 29.91 9.39 1.23
C ARG A 346 30.06 9.97 -0.17
N GLU A 347 30.20 11.28 -0.30
CA GLU A 347 30.45 11.96 -1.59
C GLU A 347 31.75 11.48 -2.24
N LEU A 348 32.84 11.46 -1.47
CA LEU A 348 34.15 11.00 -1.93
C LEU A 348 34.08 9.56 -2.43
N ARG A 349 33.50 8.65 -1.65
CA ARG A 349 33.31 7.24 -2.09
C ARG A 349 32.41 7.12 -3.31
N GLY A 350 31.38 7.96 -3.43
CA GLY A 350 30.52 8.01 -4.62
C GLY A 350 31.23 8.55 -5.87
N SER A 351 32.24 9.41 -5.71
CA SER A 351 33.01 9.96 -6.83
C SER A 351 33.88 8.90 -7.53
N VAL A 352 34.40 7.93 -6.77
CA VAL A 352 35.31 6.87 -7.23
C VAL A 352 34.75 5.49 -6.91
N SER A 353 33.78 5.04 -7.72
CA SER A 353 33.15 3.73 -7.55
C SER A 353 33.72 2.69 -8.52
N PRO A 354 33.71 1.40 -8.14
CA PRO A 354 34.06 0.30 -9.04
C PRO A 354 33.23 0.29 -10.34
N GLU A 355 31.96 0.72 -10.26
CA GLU A 355 31.06 0.84 -11.41
C GLU A 355 31.54 1.90 -12.40
N LYS A 356 31.94 3.09 -11.91
CA LYS A 356 32.49 4.17 -12.74
C LYS A 356 33.78 3.73 -13.42
N ARG A 357 34.65 3.03 -12.70
CA ARG A 357 35.87 2.45 -13.27
C ARG A 357 35.55 1.46 -14.39
N ARG A 358 34.62 0.53 -14.13
CA ARG A 358 34.19 -0.47 -15.13
C ARG A 358 33.56 0.19 -16.36
N ALA A 359 32.78 1.26 -16.18
CA ALA A 359 32.19 2.00 -17.28
C ALA A 359 33.28 2.62 -18.19
N LEU A 360 34.30 3.25 -17.61
CA LEU A 360 35.43 3.80 -18.36
C LEU A 360 36.24 2.71 -19.08
N GLN A 361 36.45 1.56 -18.44
CA GLN A 361 37.12 0.41 -19.08
C GLN A 361 36.32 -0.16 -20.27
N LEU A 362 34.99 -0.17 -20.16
CA LEU A 362 34.12 -0.57 -21.27
C LEU A 362 34.08 0.48 -22.39
N GLU A 363 34.12 1.76 -22.04
CA GLU A 363 34.26 2.86 -23.01
C GLU A 363 35.58 2.72 -23.77
N ASP A 364 36.69 2.41 -23.08
CA ASP A 364 38.01 2.23 -23.66
C ASP A 364 38.03 1.02 -24.62
N ALA A 365 37.45 -0.11 -24.20
CA ALA A 365 37.33 -1.30 -25.04
C ALA A 365 36.48 -1.10 -26.31
N ARG A 366 35.59 -0.10 -26.31
CA ARG A 366 34.68 0.22 -27.43
C ARG A 366 35.14 1.44 -28.23
N ALA A 367 36.12 2.20 -27.74
CA ALA A 367 36.60 3.40 -28.39
C ALA A 367 37.09 3.09 -29.82
N ALA A 368 36.79 3.99 -30.77
CA ALA A 368 37.02 3.76 -32.20
C ALA A 368 36.36 2.48 -32.75
N GLY A 369 35.24 2.05 -32.15
CA GLY A 369 34.49 0.83 -32.53
C GLY A 369 35.19 -0.50 -32.21
N GLY A 370 36.32 -0.45 -31.49
CA GLY A 370 37.04 -1.61 -30.96
C GLY A 370 37.35 -2.69 -32.00
N VAL A 371 37.26 -3.96 -31.57
CA VAL A 371 37.55 -5.12 -32.42
C VAL A 371 36.61 -5.23 -33.63
N ALA A 372 35.36 -4.76 -33.50
CA ALA A 372 34.39 -4.80 -34.60
C ALA A 372 34.82 -3.87 -35.75
N ARG A 373 35.23 -2.64 -35.43
CA ARG A 373 35.71 -1.68 -36.43
C ARG A 373 36.96 -2.17 -37.16
N LEU A 374 37.90 -2.81 -36.45
CA LEU A 374 39.07 -3.42 -37.08
C LEU A 374 38.69 -4.50 -38.13
N ARG A 375 37.64 -5.29 -37.87
CA ARG A 375 37.14 -6.29 -38.82
C ARG A 375 36.47 -5.62 -40.02
N GLU A 376 35.68 -4.57 -39.81
CA GLU A 376 35.08 -3.78 -40.90
C GLU A 376 36.16 -3.21 -41.81
N LEU A 377 37.19 -2.58 -41.24
CA LEU A 377 38.31 -2.01 -41.99
C LEU A 377 39.08 -3.07 -42.78
N GLN A 378 39.26 -4.29 -42.22
CA GLN A 378 39.84 -5.42 -42.94
C GLN A 378 39.00 -5.84 -44.15
N ILE A 379 37.67 -5.86 -44.03
CA ILE A 379 36.75 -6.19 -45.13
C ILE A 379 36.82 -5.11 -46.21
N VAL A 380 36.89 -3.83 -45.83
CA VAL A 380 37.07 -2.72 -46.78
C VAL A 380 38.40 -2.88 -47.52
N MET A 381 39.50 -3.11 -46.80
CA MET A 381 40.82 -3.33 -47.42
C MET A 381 40.82 -4.53 -48.39
N ALA A 382 40.08 -5.59 -48.11
CA ALA A 382 39.98 -6.76 -48.99
C ALA A 382 39.16 -6.52 -50.27
N ARG A 383 38.27 -5.51 -50.28
CA ARG A 383 37.36 -5.21 -51.40
C ARG A 383 37.90 -4.16 -52.36
N HIS A 384 38.94 -3.43 -51.98
CA HIS A 384 39.50 -2.33 -52.76
C HIS A 384 40.96 -2.62 -53.14
N PRO A 385 41.41 -2.26 -54.36
CA PRO A 385 42.79 -2.45 -54.77
C PRO A 385 43.78 -1.73 -53.85
N GLU A 386 44.92 -2.37 -53.58
CA GLU A 386 46.01 -1.75 -52.83
C GLU A 386 46.43 -0.42 -53.49
N GLY A 387 46.46 0.64 -52.69
CA GLY A 387 46.82 1.98 -53.16
C GLY A 387 45.64 2.86 -53.61
N SER A 388 44.40 2.35 -53.67
CA SER A 388 43.18 3.17 -53.79
C SER A 388 43.00 4.11 -52.59
N ALA A 389 42.25 5.21 -52.76
CA ALA A 389 42.02 6.17 -51.69
C ALA A 389 41.28 5.53 -50.50
N GLU A 390 40.35 4.63 -50.78
CA GLU A 390 39.57 3.85 -49.82
C GLU A 390 40.46 2.89 -49.03
N TYR A 391 41.34 2.16 -49.72
CA TYR A 391 42.31 1.26 -49.06
C TYR A 391 43.26 2.03 -48.14
N ARG A 392 43.81 3.17 -48.60
CA ARG A 392 44.75 3.98 -47.81
C ARG A 392 44.09 4.52 -46.54
N LYS A 393 42.88 5.08 -46.64
CA LYS A 393 42.12 5.58 -45.48
C LYS A 393 41.82 4.46 -44.47
N ALA A 394 41.35 3.31 -44.95
CA ALA A 394 41.02 2.18 -44.07
C ALA A 394 42.27 1.59 -43.39
N SER A 395 43.39 1.50 -44.12
CA SER A 395 44.68 1.03 -43.59
C SER A 395 45.24 1.99 -42.54
N GLU A 396 45.16 3.30 -42.78
CA GLU A 396 45.62 4.33 -41.84
C GLU A 396 44.76 4.35 -40.57
N GLU A 397 43.43 4.30 -40.70
CA GLU A 397 42.52 4.20 -39.55
C GLU A 397 42.77 2.93 -38.74
N ALA A 398 42.91 1.77 -39.40
CA ALA A 398 43.19 0.50 -38.74
C ALA A 398 44.55 0.53 -38.01
N ARG A 399 45.56 1.19 -38.58
CA ARG A 399 46.87 1.39 -37.95
C ARG A 399 46.73 2.25 -36.70
N LEU A 400 46.02 3.38 -36.77
CA LEU A 400 45.78 4.26 -35.62
C LEU A 400 45.04 3.54 -34.49
N ILE A 401 44.04 2.70 -34.81
CA ILE A 401 43.29 1.92 -33.81
C ILE A 401 44.17 0.84 -33.16
N ARG A 402 44.98 0.11 -33.94
CA ARG A 402 45.88 -0.94 -33.43
C ARG A 402 47.03 -0.39 -32.58
N GLU A 403 47.56 0.77 -32.97
CA GLU A 403 48.59 1.47 -32.19
C GLU A 403 48.00 2.26 -31.01
N GLU A 404 46.67 2.21 -30.81
CA GLU A 404 45.93 2.93 -29.79
C GLU A 404 46.16 4.46 -29.81
N LYS A 405 46.36 5.00 -31.02
CA LYS A 405 46.58 6.42 -31.34
C LYS A 405 45.36 7.09 -31.96
N HIS A 406 44.24 6.37 -32.09
CA HIS A 406 43.00 6.98 -32.56
C HIS A 406 42.54 8.08 -31.57
N PRO A 407 42.08 9.25 -32.03
CA PRO A 407 41.67 10.35 -31.15
C PRO A 407 40.66 9.94 -30.07
N GLU A 408 39.71 9.07 -30.41
CA GLU A 408 38.73 8.54 -29.45
C GLU A 408 39.38 7.68 -28.36
N GLN A 409 40.31 6.78 -28.71
CA GLN A 409 41.04 5.97 -27.73
C GLN A 409 41.92 6.84 -26.82
N LEU A 410 42.60 7.84 -27.39
CA LEU A 410 43.41 8.79 -26.63
C LEU A 410 42.58 9.62 -25.65
N ALA A 411 41.36 10.02 -26.05
CA ALA A 411 40.43 10.74 -25.19
C ALA A 411 39.99 9.88 -24.00
N VAL A 412 39.64 8.60 -24.22
CA VAL A 412 39.22 7.71 -23.12
C VAL A 412 40.40 7.35 -22.21
N LYS A 413 41.60 7.11 -22.76
CA LYS A 413 42.83 6.93 -21.95
C LYS A 413 43.15 8.15 -21.09
N LYS A 414 42.88 9.36 -21.57
CA LYS A 414 42.99 10.56 -20.73
C LYS A 414 41.98 10.51 -19.58
N LYS A 415 40.71 10.19 -19.84
CA LYS A 415 39.69 10.03 -18.79
C LYS A 415 40.07 8.98 -17.75
N LEU A 416 40.65 7.84 -18.17
CA LEU A 416 41.14 6.79 -17.27
C LEU A 416 42.26 7.31 -16.36
N ARG A 417 43.25 8.02 -16.92
CA ARG A 417 44.33 8.63 -16.11
C ARG A 417 43.79 9.67 -15.13
N ASP A 418 42.90 10.56 -15.60
CA ASP A 418 42.26 11.56 -14.75
C ASP A 418 41.46 10.91 -13.61
N PHE A 419 40.82 9.76 -13.88
CA PHE A 419 40.10 8.96 -12.88
C PHE A 419 41.04 8.28 -11.86
N GLU A 420 42.17 7.72 -12.30
CA GLU A 420 43.19 7.14 -11.40
C GLU A 420 43.83 8.20 -10.50
N GLU A 421 44.07 9.41 -11.03
CA GLU A 421 44.54 10.54 -10.24
C GLU A 421 43.50 10.97 -9.20
N LEU A 422 42.22 10.99 -9.60
CA LEU A 422 41.10 11.26 -8.69
C LEU A 422 41.00 10.19 -7.59
N GLU A 423 41.13 8.91 -7.91
CA GLU A 423 41.16 7.81 -6.92
C GLU A 423 42.23 8.03 -5.86
N ARG A 424 43.45 8.41 -6.26
CA ARG A 424 44.53 8.73 -5.32
C ARG A 424 44.19 9.92 -4.43
N LYS A 425 43.74 11.03 -5.01
CA LYS A 425 43.38 12.25 -4.27
C LYS A 425 42.26 11.97 -3.26
N VAL A 426 41.24 11.22 -3.68
CA VAL A 426 40.14 10.80 -2.80
C VAL A 426 40.65 9.91 -1.67
N ALA A 427 41.51 8.93 -1.96
CA ALA A 427 42.07 8.06 -0.92
C ALA A 427 42.92 8.82 0.11
N GLU A 428 43.67 9.84 -0.32
CA GLU A 428 44.43 10.74 0.55
C GLU A 428 43.49 11.61 1.41
N GLU A 429 42.45 12.20 0.83
CA GLU A 429 41.46 13.01 1.54
C GLU A 429 40.68 12.18 2.56
N ILE A 430 40.24 10.97 2.20
CA ILE A 430 39.59 10.03 3.11
C ILE A 430 40.51 9.74 4.31
N ARG A 431 41.80 9.46 4.07
CA ARG A 431 42.77 9.21 5.16
C ARG A 431 42.89 10.40 6.09
N ARG A 432 43.02 11.61 5.52
CA ARG A 432 43.13 12.85 6.29
C ARG A 432 41.90 13.08 7.19
N ILE A 433 40.70 12.87 6.66
CA ILE A 433 39.45 12.98 7.43
C ILE A 433 39.48 12.01 8.63
N HIS A 434 39.87 10.74 8.42
CA HIS A 434 39.97 9.77 9.51
C HIS A 434 41.00 10.19 10.57
N GLU A 435 42.18 10.64 10.17
CA GLU A 435 43.24 11.06 11.10
C GLU A 435 42.84 12.29 11.93
N GLU A 436 42.23 13.31 11.30
CA GLU A 436 41.74 14.50 11.98
C GLU A 436 40.61 14.14 12.96
N HIS A 437 39.68 13.27 12.54
CA HIS A 437 38.61 12.76 13.38
C HIS A 437 39.15 11.99 14.60
N GLU A 438 40.07 11.04 14.40
CA GLU A 438 40.66 10.27 15.48
C GLU A 438 41.37 11.14 16.52
N LYS A 439 42.13 12.15 16.07
CA LYS A 439 42.82 13.09 16.95
C LYS A 439 41.83 13.84 17.83
N ARG A 440 40.72 14.34 17.26
CA ARG A 440 39.67 15.03 18.03
C ARG A 440 39.01 14.11 19.04
N ARG A 441 38.62 12.89 18.65
CA ARG A 441 37.99 11.90 19.55
C ARG A 441 38.88 11.53 20.73
N LYS A 442 40.16 11.24 20.46
CA LYS A 442 41.17 10.96 21.50
C LYS A 442 41.32 12.12 22.48
N SER A 443 41.29 13.37 22.00
CA SER A 443 41.39 14.56 22.86
C SER A 443 40.20 14.74 23.82
N LEU A 444 39.06 14.10 23.52
CA LEU A 444 37.86 14.09 24.35
C LEU A 444 37.73 12.82 25.20
N GLY A 445 38.76 11.96 25.23
CA GLY A 445 38.73 10.70 25.98
C GLY A 445 37.79 9.64 25.40
N MET A 446 37.31 9.86 24.17
CA MET A 446 36.38 8.97 23.49
C MET A 446 37.13 8.00 22.57
N VAL A 447 36.55 6.82 22.35
CA VAL A 447 37.12 5.84 21.42
C VAL A 447 37.22 6.45 20.00
N PRO A 448 38.39 6.36 19.36
CA PRO A 448 38.60 6.80 17.98
C PRO A 448 37.85 5.90 17.00
N GLY A 449 37.30 6.52 15.95
CA GLY A 449 36.65 5.84 14.84
C GLY A 449 35.32 6.48 14.48
N LEU A 450 35.10 6.63 13.18
CA LEU A 450 33.79 6.99 12.65
C LEU A 450 32.88 5.75 12.80
N SER A 451 31.95 5.79 13.76
CA SER A 451 30.95 4.73 13.91
C SER A 451 30.20 4.55 12.60
N ARG A 452 30.06 3.30 12.16
CA ARG A 452 29.42 2.91 10.89
C ARG A 452 28.02 3.45 10.71
#